data_AF-A0A948WR27-F1
#
_entry.id   AF-A0A948WR27-F1
#
_cell.length_a   1.000
_cell.length_b   1.000
_cell.length_c   1.000
_cell.angle_alpha   90.00
_cell.angle_beta   90.00
_cell.angle_gamma   90.00
#
_symmetry.space_group_name_H-M   'P 1'
#
loop_
_entity.id
_entity.type
_entity.pdbx_description
1 polymer ?
#
loop_
_entity_poly.entity_id
_entity_poly.type
_entity_poly.pdbx_seq_one_letter_code
_entity_poly.pdbx_strand_id
1 'polypeptide(L)'
;PVRMSKRTGKAITLTDLLDEVPIDSARFFFNMREAGSQMDFDLDLAVKQDSDNPVYYVQYAHARICSILKKLDSEGIQYQGVESLANHQFDQQAELDLIRAISAFPAEIVTSAKHYDPARITRYVIDLAGAFHKFYNQCRIKEAEPNVRQARIALCLATKQIIANVLTMFKVTVPESM
;
A
#
# COMPACT_ATOMS: atom_id res chain seq x y z
N PRO A 1 -4.93 -13.64 -21.55
CA PRO A 1 -5.78 -12.47 -21.89
C PRO A 1 -7.13 -12.88 -22.53
N VAL A 2 -8.21 -12.83 -21.75
CA VAL A 2 -9.57 -13.03 -22.29
C VAL A 2 -10.03 -11.73 -22.93
N ARG A 3 -10.10 -11.70 -24.26
CA ARG A 3 -10.53 -10.53 -25.03
C ARG A 3 -12.06 -10.42 -24.95
N MET A 4 -12.59 -9.39 -24.29
CA MET A 4 -14.04 -9.12 -24.29
C MET A 4 -14.50 -8.75 -25.70
N SER A 5 -15.10 -9.70 -26.41
CA SER A 5 -15.58 -9.53 -27.78
C SER A 5 -17.01 -10.01 -27.91
N LYS A 6 -17.91 -9.08 -28.24
CA LYS A 6 -19.30 -9.38 -28.63
C LYS A 6 -19.41 -10.15 -29.95
N ARG A 7 -18.35 -10.19 -30.77
CA ARG A 7 -18.34 -10.87 -32.08
C ARG A 7 -17.88 -12.33 -32.02
N THR A 8 -17.26 -12.76 -30.92
CA THR A 8 -16.75 -14.14 -30.72
C THR A 8 -17.50 -14.92 -29.64
N GLY A 9 -18.50 -14.31 -28.98
CA GLY A 9 -19.49 -15.04 -28.18
C GLY A 9 -19.15 -15.33 -26.71
N LYS A 10 -18.08 -14.77 -26.13
CA LYS A 10 -17.85 -14.79 -24.67
C LYS A 10 -17.68 -13.38 -24.12
N ALA A 11 -18.80 -12.72 -23.84
CA ALA A 11 -18.81 -11.61 -22.91
C ALA A 11 -18.89 -12.20 -21.51
N ILE A 12 -17.91 -11.90 -20.66
CA ILE A 12 -17.91 -12.25 -19.23
C ILE A 12 -18.57 -11.08 -18.51
N THR A 13 -19.58 -11.36 -17.68
CA THR A 13 -20.20 -10.33 -16.86
C THR A 13 -19.30 -9.99 -15.66
N LEU A 14 -19.55 -8.86 -15.00
CA LEU A 14 -18.83 -8.55 -13.76
C LEU A 14 -19.07 -9.63 -12.69
N THR A 15 -20.26 -10.24 -12.67
CA THR A 15 -20.57 -11.34 -11.75
C THR A 15 -19.70 -12.55 -12.05
N ASP A 16 -19.63 -12.97 -13.32
CA ASP A 16 -18.78 -14.10 -13.73
C ASP A 16 -17.29 -13.82 -13.41
N LEU A 17 -16.83 -12.57 -13.57
CA LEU A 17 -15.47 -12.17 -13.21
C LEU A 17 -15.20 -12.32 -11.70
N LEU A 18 -16.17 -11.94 -10.86
CA LEU A 18 -16.05 -12.01 -9.41
C LEU A 18 -16.13 -13.43 -8.85
N ASP A 19 -16.63 -14.39 -9.63
CA ASP A 19 -16.54 -15.82 -9.29
C ASP A 19 -15.11 -16.37 -9.44
N GLU A 20 -14.30 -15.76 -10.31
CA GLU A 20 -12.92 -16.19 -10.59
C GLU A 20 -11.85 -15.34 -9.87
N VAL A 21 -12.17 -14.11 -9.48
CA VAL A 21 -11.19 -13.13 -8.97
C VAL A 21 -11.60 -12.58 -7.60
N PRO A 22 -10.66 -12.47 -6.63
CA PRO A 22 -10.94 -11.80 -5.36
C PRO A 22 -11.47 -10.37 -5.55
N ILE A 23 -12.50 -10.01 -4.77
CA ILE A 23 -13.15 -8.71 -4.86
C ILE A 23 -12.18 -7.53 -4.66
N ASP A 24 -11.17 -7.71 -3.83
CA ASP A 24 -10.12 -6.74 -3.57
C ASP A 24 -9.27 -6.49 -4.82
N SER A 25 -8.86 -7.55 -5.52
CA SER A 25 -8.16 -7.46 -6.79
C SER A 25 -9.01 -6.75 -7.83
N ALA A 26 -10.29 -7.12 -7.97
CA ALA A 26 -11.19 -6.44 -8.90
C ALA A 26 -11.27 -4.93 -8.60
N ARG A 27 -11.58 -4.55 -7.36
CA ARG A 27 -11.67 -3.14 -6.94
C ARG A 27 -10.38 -2.38 -7.22
N PHE A 28 -9.24 -2.97 -6.90
CA PHE A 28 -7.95 -2.31 -7.05
C PHE A 28 -7.59 -2.13 -8.53
N PHE A 29 -7.69 -3.18 -9.35
CA PHE A 29 -7.31 -3.15 -10.76
C PHE A 29 -8.20 -2.22 -11.59
N PHE A 30 -9.52 -2.24 -11.38
CA PHE A 30 -10.43 -1.31 -12.08
C PHE A 30 -10.15 0.15 -11.73
N ASN A 31 -9.67 0.42 -10.50
CA ASN A 31 -9.30 1.76 -10.07
C ASN A 31 -7.85 2.14 -10.41
N MET A 32 -7.02 1.25 -10.97
CA MET A 32 -5.65 1.57 -11.39
C MET A 32 -5.57 2.31 -12.73
N ARG A 33 -6.70 2.47 -13.43
CA ARG A 33 -6.77 3.07 -14.76
C ARG A 33 -7.63 4.32 -14.74
N GLU A 34 -7.25 5.28 -15.57
CA GLU A 34 -8.03 6.50 -15.76
C GLU A 34 -9.38 6.18 -16.41
N ALA A 35 -10.41 6.92 -16.00
CA ALA A 35 -11.75 6.75 -16.54
C ALA A 35 -11.76 6.92 -18.07
N GLY A 36 -12.39 5.98 -18.77
CA GLY A 36 -12.49 6.00 -20.23
C GLY A 36 -11.28 5.41 -20.97
N SER A 37 -10.22 4.99 -20.28
CA SER A 37 -9.13 4.24 -20.90
C SER A 37 -9.52 2.77 -21.16
N GLN A 38 -9.00 2.19 -22.24
CA GLN A 38 -9.12 0.75 -22.46
C GLN A 38 -8.27 0.00 -21.44
N MET A 39 -8.81 -1.10 -20.92
CA MET A 39 -8.11 -1.94 -19.95
C MET A 39 -8.18 -3.40 -20.38
N ASP A 40 -7.01 -4.02 -20.51
CA ASP A 40 -6.87 -5.46 -20.56
C ASP A 40 -6.78 -5.98 -19.11
N PHE A 41 -7.84 -6.65 -18.64
CA PHE A 41 -7.85 -7.24 -17.30
C PHE A 41 -7.15 -8.60 -17.33
N ASP A 42 -6.06 -8.72 -16.58
CA ASP A 42 -5.29 -9.95 -16.46
C ASP A 42 -5.81 -10.77 -15.27
N LEU A 43 -6.59 -11.81 -15.57
CA LEU A 43 -7.15 -12.74 -14.57
C LEU A 43 -6.06 -13.47 -13.80
N ASP A 44 -5.02 -13.92 -14.50
CA ASP A 44 -3.93 -14.70 -13.91
C ASP A 44 -3.17 -13.83 -12.90
N LEU A 45 -2.93 -12.56 -13.24
CA LEU A 45 -2.32 -11.60 -12.32
C LEU A 45 -3.23 -11.26 -11.14
N ALA A 46 -4.54 -11.15 -11.35
CA ALA A 46 -5.49 -10.74 -10.33
C ALA A 46 -5.71 -11.79 -9.22
N VAL A 47 -5.42 -13.07 -9.49
CA VAL A 47 -5.52 -14.16 -8.51
C VAL A 47 -4.19 -14.47 -7.79
N LYS A 48 -3.06 -13.93 -8.28
CA LYS A 48 -1.75 -14.13 -7.66
C LYS A 48 -1.70 -13.58 -6.24
N GLN A 49 -0.98 -14.30 -5.37
CA GLN A 49 -0.69 -13.93 -3.99
C GLN A 49 0.81 -13.69 -3.81
N ASP A 50 1.38 -12.88 -4.70
CA ASP A 50 2.80 -12.53 -4.72
C ASP A 50 3.01 -11.05 -5.02
N SER A 51 4.27 -10.63 -5.12
CA SER A 51 4.63 -9.24 -5.36
C SER A 51 4.26 -8.70 -6.75
N ASP A 52 3.91 -9.55 -7.71
CA ASP A 52 3.46 -9.08 -9.03
C ASP A 52 2.04 -8.51 -8.94
N ASN A 53 1.21 -9.02 -8.02
CA ASN A 53 -0.13 -8.50 -7.79
C ASN A 53 -0.07 -7.21 -6.96
N PRO A 54 -0.46 -6.05 -7.51
CA PRO A 54 -0.33 -4.76 -6.83
C PRO A 54 -1.20 -4.63 -5.58
N VAL A 55 -2.38 -5.27 -5.51
CA VAL A 55 -3.18 -5.22 -4.29
C VAL A 55 -2.56 -6.06 -3.18
N TYR A 56 -2.06 -7.25 -3.54
CA TYR A 56 -1.36 -8.12 -2.59
C TYR A 56 -0.08 -7.44 -2.08
N TYR A 57 0.67 -6.79 -2.97
CA TYR A 57 1.88 -6.03 -2.62
C TYR A 57 1.61 -4.96 -1.55
N VAL A 58 0.56 -4.16 -1.72
CA VAL A 58 0.18 -3.10 -0.78
C VAL A 58 -0.36 -3.68 0.53
N GLN A 59 -1.22 -4.70 0.46
CA GLN A 59 -1.76 -5.38 1.64
C GLN A 59 -0.63 -6.02 2.47
N TYR A 60 0.35 -6.62 1.81
CA TYR A 60 1.50 -7.25 2.45
C TYR A 60 2.40 -6.23 3.16
N ALA A 61 2.58 -5.03 2.59
CA ALA A 61 3.24 -3.93 3.29
C ALA A 61 2.54 -3.59 4.61
N HIS A 62 1.21 -3.45 4.61
CA HIS A 62 0.44 -3.18 5.82
C HIS A 62 0.54 -4.32 6.85
N ALA A 63 0.34 -5.57 6.44
CA ALA A 63 0.43 -6.74 7.30
C ALA A 63 1.83 -6.89 7.91
N ARG A 64 2.89 -6.63 7.14
CA ARG A 64 4.27 -6.64 7.62
C ARG A 64 4.49 -5.58 8.68
N ILE A 65 4.01 -4.35 8.48
CA ILE A 65 4.12 -3.30 9.51
C ILE A 65 3.40 -3.72 10.79
N CYS A 66 2.20 -4.29 10.69
CA CYS A 66 1.47 -4.81 11.84
C CYS A 66 2.28 -5.86 12.59
N SER A 67 2.90 -6.81 11.89
CA SER A 67 3.76 -7.82 12.49
C SER A 67 5.00 -7.24 13.18
N ILE A 68 5.66 -6.24 12.58
CA ILE A 68 6.80 -5.54 13.20
C ILE A 68 6.37 -4.88 14.51
N LEU A 69 5.27 -4.13 14.48
CA LEU A 69 4.77 -3.41 15.66
C LEU A 69 4.34 -4.38 16.77
N LYS A 70 3.62 -5.46 16.43
CA LYS A 70 3.25 -6.53 17.38
C LYS A 70 4.49 -7.19 18.00
N LYS A 71 5.54 -7.41 17.21
CA LYS A 71 6.80 -7.99 17.70
C LYS A 71 7.52 -7.05 18.68
N LEU A 72 7.64 -5.78 18.35
CA LEU A 72 8.24 -4.77 19.23
C LEU A 72 7.48 -4.63 20.56
N ASP A 73 6.14 -4.61 20.48
CA ASP A 73 5.27 -4.54 21.65
C ASP A 73 5.45 -5.74 22.58
N SER A 74 5.53 -6.96 22.03
CA SER A 74 5.78 -8.19 22.80
C SER A 74 7.13 -8.20 23.55
N GLU A 75 8.06 -7.32 23.16
CA GLU A 75 9.37 -7.16 23.78
C GLU A 75 9.44 -5.89 24.66
N GLY A 76 8.30 -5.23 24.91
CA GLY A 76 8.20 -4.03 25.74
C GLY A 76 8.67 -2.74 25.05
N ILE A 77 8.85 -2.76 23.72
CA ILE A 77 9.26 -1.59 22.94
C ILE A 77 8.00 -0.95 22.34
N GLN A 78 7.54 0.13 22.96
CA GLN A 78 6.42 0.93 22.46
C GLN A 78 6.87 2.27 21.88
N TYR A 79 6.04 2.84 21.01
CA TYR A 79 6.22 4.20 20.53
C TYR A 79 5.99 5.19 21.67
N GLN A 80 6.93 6.11 21.88
CA GLN A 80 6.94 7.01 23.04
C GLN A 80 6.41 8.42 22.71
N GLY A 81 5.82 8.63 21.54
CA GLY A 81 5.33 9.94 21.11
C GLY A 81 6.34 10.74 20.29
N VAL A 82 5.86 11.82 19.68
CA VAL A 82 6.65 12.65 18.75
C VAL A 82 7.80 13.38 19.46
N GLU A 83 7.64 13.62 20.75
CA GLU A 83 8.61 14.26 21.63
C GLU A 83 9.91 13.45 21.71
N SER A 84 9.82 12.12 21.60
CA SER A 84 10.98 11.22 21.53
C SER A 84 11.85 11.44 20.28
N LEU A 85 11.33 12.17 19.29
CA LEU A 85 12.00 12.46 18.02
C LEU A 85 12.65 13.85 17.98
N ALA A 86 12.49 14.68 19.02
CA ALA A 86 12.83 16.11 18.97
C ALA A 86 14.27 16.42 18.55
N ASN A 87 15.21 15.50 18.82
CA ASN A 87 16.63 15.64 18.47
C ASN A 87 17.11 14.60 17.46
N HIS A 88 16.20 13.88 16.80
CA HIS A 88 16.57 12.89 15.80
C HIS A 88 16.63 13.51 14.40
N GLN A 89 17.71 13.22 13.69
CA GLN A 89 17.87 13.55 12.28
C GLN A 89 17.88 12.26 11.47
N PHE A 90 17.02 12.20 10.44
CA PHE A 90 17.01 11.10 9.48
C PHE A 90 18.20 11.26 8.52
N ASP A 91 19.04 10.23 8.45
CA ASP A 91 20.28 10.24 7.68
C ASP A 91 20.29 9.20 6.54
N GLN A 92 19.47 8.15 6.63
CA GLN A 92 19.40 7.13 5.61
C GLN A 92 18.53 7.59 4.44
N GLN A 93 19.02 7.39 3.22
CA GLN A 93 18.28 7.77 2.01
C GLN A 93 16.90 7.10 1.96
N ALA A 94 16.79 5.84 2.37
CA ALA A 94 15.52 5.12 2.38
C ALA A 94 14.51 5.67 3.42
N GLU A 95 14.97 6.25 4.53
CA GLU A 95 14.11 6.96 5.48
C GLU A 95 13.58 8.24 4.86
N LEU A 96 14.46 9.04 4.26
CA LEU A 96 14.11 10.29 3.60
C LEU A 96 13.13 10.08 2.44
N ASP A 97 13.34 9.03 1.64
CA ASP A 97 12.44 8.68 0.54
C ASP A 97 11.05 8.27 1.05
N LEU A 98 10.99 7.48 2.13
CA LEU A 98 9.72 7.13 2.77
C LEU A 98 9.02 8.36 3.36
N ILE A 99 9.75 9.28 4.00
CA ILE A 99 9.20 10.55 4.52
C ILE A 99 8.58 11.37 3.39
N ARG A 100 9.27 11.49 2.24
CA ARG A 100 8.74 12.19 1.07
C ARG A 100 7.46 11.53 0.53
N ALA A 101 7.43 10.20 0.47
CA ALA A 101 6.24 9.47 0.05
C ALA A 101 5.07 9.69 1.02
N ILE A 102 5.33 9.65 2.33
CA ILE A 102 4.31 9.93 3.37
C ILE A 102 3.78 11.36 3.24
N SER A 103 4.66 12.35 3.09
CA SER A 103 4.26 13.77 3.07
C SER A 103 3.49 14.17 1.81
N ALA A 104 3.62 13.42 0.72
CA ALA A 104 2.88 13.66 -0.51
C ALA A 104 1.38 13.34 -0.39
N PHE A 105 0.96 12.48 0.56
CA PHE A 105 -0.40 11.96 0.63
C PHE A 105 -1.52 13.02 0.57
N PRO A 106 -1.47 14.12 1.34
CA PRO A 106 -2.54 15.11 1.31
C PRO A 106 -2.68 15.80 -0.05
N ALA A 107 -1.55 16.08 -0.71
CA ALA A 107 -1.54 16.70 -2.03
C ALA A 107 -2.06 15.73 -3.10
N GLU A 108 -1.75 14.44 -2.99
CA GLU A 108 -2.28 13.39 -3.86
C GLU A 108 -3.80 13.28 -3.75
N ILE A 109 -4.36 13.33 -2.53
CA ILE A 109 -5.81 13.34 -2.29
C ILE A 109 -6.47 14.56 -2.94
N VAL A 110 -5.94 15.76 -2.69
CA VAL A 110 -6.48 17.00 -3.27
C VAL A 110 -6.45 16.96 -4.79
N THR A 111 -5.36 16.48 -5.37
CA THR A 111 -5.17 16.43 -6.82
C THR A 111 -6.08 15.38 -7.47
N SER A 112 -6.15 14.18 -6.88
CA SER A 112 -7.06 13.11 -7.33
C SER A 112 -8.52 13.58 -7.34
N ALA A 113 -8.96 14.24 -6.26
CA ALA A 113 -10.32 14.77 -6.15
C ALA A 113 -10.61 15.87 -7.20
N LYS A 114 -9.68 16.80 -7.42
CA LYS A 114 -9.83 17.88 -8.42
C LYS A 114 -9.99 17.35 -9.84
N HIS A 115 -9.30 16.27 -10.19
CA HIS A 115 -9.29 15.70 -11.53
C HIS A 115 -10.26 14.53 -11.71
N TYR A 116 -10.97 14.12 -10.66
CA TYR A 116 -11.79 12.90 -10.65
C TYR A 116 -11.02 11.66 -11.11
N ASP A 117 -9.73 11.58 -10.73
CA ASP A 117 -8.82 10.49 -11.11
C ASP A 117 -8.43 9.66 -9.86
N PRO A 118 -9.22 8.64 -9.50
CA PRO A 118 -8.88 7.75 -8.38
C PRO A 118 -7.63 6.92 -8.63
N ALA A 119 -7.24 6.69 -9.89
CA ALA A 119 -6.06 5.90 -10.24
C ALA A 119 -4.75 6.55 -9.77
N ARG A 120 -4.77 7.85 -9.55
CA ARG A 120 -3.67 8.55 -8.88
C ARG A 120 -3.40 8.00 -7.47
N ILE A 121 -4.44 7.70 -6.69
CA ILE A 121 -4.29 7.21 -5.31
C ILE A 121 -3.82 5.76 -5.29
N THR A 122 -4.30 4.91 -6.20
CA THR A 122 -3.81 3.52 -6.31
C THR A 122 -2.35 3.47 -6.74
N ARG A 123 -1.93 4.33 -7.68
CA ARG A 123 -0.51 4.48 -8.08
C ARG A 123 0.34 4.92 -6.89
N TYR A 124 -0.09 5.98 -6.21
CA TYR A 124 0.57 6.50 -5.02
C TYR A 124 0.80 5.44 -3.93
N VAL A 125 -0.22 4.64 -3.60
CA VAL A 125 -0.09 3.67 -2.49
C VAL A 125 0.81 2.48 -2.86
N ILE A 126 0.89 2.10 -4.14
CA ILE A 126 1.89 1.12 -4.61
C ILE A 126 3.30 1.69 -4.41
N ASP A 127 3.53 2.95 -4.79
CA ASP A 127 4.83 3.61 -4.62
C ASP A 127 5.20 3.75 -3.13
N LEU A 128 4.25 4.09 -2.28
CA LEU A 128 4.43 4.14 -0.82
C LEU A 128 4.80 2.77 -0.24
N ALA A 129 4.11 1.70 -0.66
CA ALA A 129 4.44 0.34 -0.26
C ALA A 129 5.86 -0.04 -0.72
N GLY A 130 6.24 0.33 -1.95
CA GLY A 130 7.59 0.13 -2.46
C GLY A 130 8.66 0.89 -1.68
N ALA A 131 8.40 2.15 -1.32
CA ALA A 131 9.28 2.94 -0.46
C ALA A 131 9.43 2.30 0.92
N PHE A 132 8.33 1.81 1.51
CA PHE A 132 8.37 1.08 2.78
C PHE A 132 9.18 -0.21 2.69
N HIS A 133 9.03 -1.00 1.62
CA HIS A 133 9.79 -2.24 1.44
C HIS A 133 11.30 -1.97 1.32
N LYS A 134 11.70 -0.91 0.61
CA LYS A 134 13.10 -0.47 0.55
C LYS A 134 13.61 -0.06 1.93
N PHE A 135 12.85 0.78 2.65
CA PHE A 135 13.15 1.17 4.03
C PHE A 135 13.33 -0.04 4.94
N TYR A 136 12.38 -0.98 4.94
CA TYR A 136 12.45 -2.18 5.79
C TYR A 136 13.70 -3.03 5.51
N ASN A 137 14.10 -3.15 4.24
CA ASN A 137 15.28 -3.93 3.86
C ASN A 137 16.60 -3.25 4.24
N GLN A 138 16.65 -1.91 4.25
CA GLN A 138 17.89 -1.15 4.44
C GLN A 138 18.06 -0.61 5.87
N CYS A 139 16.97 -0.43 6.62
CA CYS A 139 16.95 0.25 7.90
C CYS A 139 16.47 -0.71 9.00
N ARG A 140 17.39 -1.21 9.84
CA ARG A 140 17.05 -2.08 10.97
C ARG A 140 16.19 -1.33 12.00
N ILE A 141 15.04 -1.87 12.36
CA ILE A 141 14.12 -1.17 13.29
C ILE A 141 14.41 -1.59 14.73
N LYS A 142 14.40 -2.90 15.01
CA LYS A 142 14.46 -3.45 16.37
C LYS A 142 15.82 -3.22 17.04
N GLU A 143 16.90 -3.49 16.31
CA GLU A 143 18.28 -3.43 16.82
C GLU A 143 18.89 -2.01 16.74
N ALA A 144 18.12 -1.01 16.30
CA ALA A 144 18.60 0.36 16.25
C ALA A 144 18.69 0.99 17.64
N GLU A 145 19.57 2.00 17.75
CA GLU A 145 19.68 2.86 18.93
C GLU A 145 18.31 3.45 19.31
N PRO A 146 18.03 3.68 20.61
CA PRO A 146 16.70 4.04 21.08
C PRO A 146 16.00 5.17 20.30
N ASN A 147 16.71 6.28 20.03
CA ASN A 147 16.14 7.42 19.30
C ASN A 147 15.86 7.08 17.83
N VAL A 148 16.78 6.37 17.17
CA VAL A 148 16.62 5.92 15.77
C VAL A 148 15.45 4.95 15.67
N ARG A 149 15.34 4.04 16.64
CA ARG A 149 14.23 3.08 16.71
C ARG A 149 12.88 3.78 16.88
N GLN A 150 12.76 4.78 17.76
CA GLN A 150 11.53 5.56 17.90
C GLN A 150 11.16 6.26 16.59
N ALA A 151 12.13 6.84 15.89
CA ALA A 151 11.91 7.47 14.59
C ALA A 151 11.43 6.49 13.53
N ARG A 152 12.04 5.31 13.46
CA ARG A 152 11.65 4.23 12.55
C ARG A 152 10.27 3.66 12.87
N ILE A 153 9.91 3.56 14.15
CA ILE A 153 8.56 3.19 14.58
C ILE A 153 7.54 4.25 14.11
N ALA A 154 7.86 5.54 14.22
CA ALA A 154 6.99 6.60 13.71
C ALA A 154 6.76 6.49 12.19
N LEU A 155 7.80 6.19 11.41
CA LEU A 155 7.67 5.93 9.97
C LEU A 155 6.77 4.73 9.68
N CYS A 156 6.92 3.63 10.44
CA CYS A 156 6.03 2.47 10.33
C CYS A 156 4.57 2.85 10.62
N LEU A 157 4.30 3.55 11.72
CA LEU A 157 2.95 3.95 12.11
C LEU A 157 2.29 4.86 11.06
N ALA A 158 3.03 5.86 10.56
CA ALA A 158 2.54 6.77 9.53
C ALA A 158 2.22 6.02 8.22
N THR A 159 3.13 5.15 7.77
CA THR A 159 2.93 4.34 6.55
C THR A 159 1.74 3.40 6.71
N LYS A 160 1.63 2.70 7.85
CA LYS A 160 0.51 1.82 8.18
C LYS A 160 -0.81 2.58 8.06
N GLN A 161 -0.89 3.76 8.68
CA GLN A 161 -2.11 4.56 8.68
C GLN A 161 -2.51 5.00 7.27
N ILE A 162 -1.56 5.46 6.45
CA ILE A 162 -1.86 5.89 5.07
C ILE A 162 -2.34 4.71 4.22
N ILE A 163 -1.65 3.56 4.29
CA ILE A 163 -2.08 2.37 3.55
C ILE A 163 -3.49 1.95 3.99
N ALA A 164 -3.76 1.92 5.30
CA ALA A 164 -5.09 1.60 5.82
C ALA A 164 -6.16 2.58 5.32
N ASN A 165 -5.87 3.88 5.31
CA ASN A 165 -6.77 4.92 4.80
C ASN A 165 -7.09 4.71 3.32
N VAL A 166 -6.07 4.46 2.49
CA VAL A 166 -6.24 4.24 1.05
C VAL A 166 -7.03 2.96 0.78
N LEU A 167 -6.62 1.83 1.33
CA LEU A 167 -7.32 0.56 1.12
C LEU A 167 -8.79 0.65 1.57
N THR A 168 -9.07 1.29 2.71
CA THR A 168 -10.43 1.54 3.17
C THR A 168 -11.24 2.40 2.20
N MET A 169 -10.64 3.47 1.65
CA MET A 169 -11.28 4.35 0.65
C MET A 169 -11.74 3.58 -0.59
N PHE A 170 -10.94 2.59 -1.02
CA PHE A 170 -11.25 1.72 -2.16
C PHE A 170 -12.07 0.48 -1.79
N LYS A 171 -12.50 0.36 -0.52
CA LYS A 171 -13.19 -0.83 0.01
C LYS A 171 -12.40 -2.13 -0.23
N VAL A 172 -11.09 -2.04 -0.11
CA VAL A 172 -10.17 -3.19 -0.15
C VAL A 172 -9.86 -3.60 1.29
N THR A 173 -9.75 -4.90 1.53
CA THR A 173 -9.41 -5.42 2.86
C THR A 173 -8.06 -4.89 3.34
N VAL A 174 -7.96 -4.59 4.63
CA VAL A 174 -6.75 -4.09 5.29
C VAL A 174 -6.22 -5.16 6.26
N PRO A 175 -5.47 -6.17 5.78
CA PRO A 175 -5.07 -7.28 6.62
C PRO A 175 -3.99 -6.87 7.62
N GLU A 176 -4.13 -7.30 8.87
CA GLU A 176 -3.07 -7.17 9.88
C GLU A 176 -2.08 -8.33 9.86
N SER A 177 -2.38 -9.38 9.10
CA SER A 177 -1.56 -10.59 8.91
C SER A 177 -1.86 -11.19 7.54
N MET A 178 -0.84 -11.67 6.83
CA MET A 178 -0.91 -12.36 5.55
C MET A 178 0.15 -13.45 5.50
#